data_AF-A0A2N3GWP6-F1
#
_entry.id   AF-A0A2N3GWP6-F1
#
_cell.length_a   1.000
_cell.length_b   1.000
_cell.length_c   1.000
_cell.angle_alpha   90.00
_cell.angle_beta   90.00
_cell.angle_gamma   90.00
#
_symmetry.space_group_name_H-M   'P 1'
#
loop_
_entity.id
_entity.type
_entity.pdbx_description
1 polymer ?
#
loop_
_entity_poly.entity_id
_entity_poly.type
_entity_poly.pdbx_seq_one_letter_code
_entity_poly.pdbx_strand_id
1 'polypeptide(L)'
;MELRPMELAHMAAALEIENASFTTPWTPGMFADELAQDDRVWLVAIEAEELLGYGGIMLAPDAVHVMNIAVAASARGEGVARALMLALAREAAARGARRMTLEVRATNAAALALYSGLGFDSLGVRPGYYDDTGEDAVIMWADIARLTAIAAAREGSDIILAIETSCDETAASVMRGGSETLSSVVATQVDFHARFGGVVPEIASRKHTEAIVGVVDEALEQAGLGFGDLDAVAVTYGPGLIGALVVGVAYAKGLSLATGLPLVGVNHLEGHIFANRLADPELTTPLIALVVSGGHTSLIHVPDWGEYHTLGSTLDDAAGEAFDKVAKLLGLGYPGGPAISRLAEQGDPAAIPFPRAMLHSGDYDFSLSGLKTAVLTYVRHEQAAGREIHIPNLAASFQAAVIDVQVAKAVRAAEEYGVRDFCLGGGVAANTALREALRVALAARGVRLSVPPFALCTDNAAMIASAAHFRLRKGAFLGLEAEATASLPLR
;
A
#
# COMPACT_ATOMS: atom_id res chain seq x y z
N MET A 1 20.21 -3.55 20.24
CA MET A 1 20.71 -4.82 19.68
C MET A 1 21.66 -4.54 18.51
N GLU A 2 22.83 -5.18 18.52
CA GLU A 2 23.87 -5.15 17.48
C GLU A 2 24.02 -6.56 16.89
N LEU A 3 24.31 -6.65 15.58
CA LEU A 3 24.61 -7.90 14.89
C LEU A 3 26.08 -7.91 14.46
N ARG A 4 26.82 -8.96 14.81
CA ARG A 4 28.25 -9.10 14.44
C ARG A 4 28.62 -10.54 14.11
N PRO A 5 29.76 -10.78 13.43
CA PRO A 5 30.27 -12.13 13.21
C PRO A 5 30.42 -12.91 14.52
N MET A 6 30.06 -14.19 14.50
CA MET A 6 30.31 -15.09 15.62
C MET A 6 31.82 -15.39 15.73
N GLU A 7 32.31 -15.47 16.95
CA GLU A 7 33.72 -15.72 17.26
C GLU A 7 33.80 -16.76 18.38
N LEU A 8 34.96 -17.38 18.57
CA LEU A 8 35.17 -18.37 19.63
C LEU A 8 34.85 -17.83 21.04
N ALA A 9 35.03 -16.53 21.27
CA ALA A 9 34.69 -15.88 22.54
C ALA A 9 33.18 -15.95 22.85
N HIS A 10 32.33 -16.01 21.83
CA HIS A 10 30.87 -16.10 21.96
C HIS A 10 30.37 -17.53 22.22
N MET A 11 31.22 -18.55 22.02
CA MET A 11 30.82 -19.96 21.99
C MET A 11 30.20 -20.42 23.32
N ALA A 12 30.72 -19.97 24.47
CA ALA A 12 30.18 -20.36 25.76
C ALA A 12 28.71 -19.93 25.92
N ALA A 13 28.39 -18.67 25.63
CA ALA A 13 27.03 -18.15 25.69
C ALA A 13 26.11 -18.76 24.60
N ALA A 14 26.63 -18.96 23.40
CA ALA A 14 25.88 -19.63 22.33
C ALA A 14 25.49 -21.07 22.70
N LEU A 15 26.38 -21.82 23.34
CA LEU A 15 26.09 -23.17 23.85
C LEU A 15 25.03 -23.16 24.94
N GLU A 16 24.97 -22.15 25.81
CA GLU A 16 23.89 -22.03 26.81
C GLU A 16 22.52 -21.89 26.12
N ILE A 17 22.44 -21.05 25.08
CA ILE A 17 21.22 -20.86 24.29
C ILE A 17 20.86 -22.12 23.50
N GLU A 18 21.84 -22.77 22.88
CA GLU A 18 21.69 -24.02 22.12
C GLU A 18 21.07 -25.11 23.03
N ASN A 19 21.67 -25.35 24.20
CA ASN A 19 21.20 -26.33 25.17
C ASN A 19 19.79 -26.03 25.70
N ALA A 20 19.42 -24.75 25.78
CA ALA A 20 18.08 -24.33 26.19
C ALA A 20 17.05 -24.34 25.04
N SER A 21 17.49 -24.44 23.78
CA SER A 21 16.63 -24.30 22.59
C SER A 21 16.39 -25.61 21.87
N PHE A 22 17.30 -26.58 21.97
CA PHE A 22 17.23 -27.83 21.23
C PHE A 22 17.32 -29.06 22.12
N THR A 23 16.59 -30.10 21.72
CA THR A 23 16.58 -31.45 22.31
C THR A 23 17.86 -32.23 21.99
N THR A 24 18.45 -31.99 20.82
CA THR A 24 19.75 -32.52 20.40
C THR A 24 20.71 -31.36 20.08
N PRO A 25 21.25 -30.70 21.12
CA PRO A 25 22.07 -29.52 20.95
C PRO A 25 23.43 -29.85 20.31
N TRP A 26 23.96 -28.90 19.55
CA TRP A 26 25.32 -28.96 19.01
C TRP A 26 26.37 -28.99 20.12
N THR A 27 27.43 -29.77 19.89
CA THR A 27 28.57 -29.84 20.80
C THR A 27 29.54 -28.67 20.56
N PRO A 28 30.41 -28.33 21.53
CA PRO A 28 31.46 -27.34 21.30
C PRO A 28 32.35 -27.65 20.09
N GLY A 29 32.63 -28.94 19.84
CA GLY A 29 33.39 -29.38 18.66
C GLY A 29 32.67 -29.06 17.36
N MET A 30 31.36 -29.31 17.28
CA MET A 30 30.56 -28.98 16.10
C MET A 30 30.55 -27.48 15.80
N PHE A 31 30.41 -26.63 16.81
CA PHE A 31 30.53 -25.17 16.64
C PHE A 31 31.91 -24.76 16.14
N ALA A 32 32.98 -25.31 16.74
CA ALA A 32 34.35 -25.00 16.34
C ALA A 32 34.63 -25.43 14.88
N ASP A 33 34.14 -26.62 14.50
CA ASP A 33 34.28 -27.15 13.14
C ASP A 33 33.56 -26.25 12.13
N GLU A 34 32.35 -25.79 12.45
CA GLU A 34 31.54 -24.92 11.58
C GLU A 34 32.10 -23.50 11.46
N LEU A 35 32.66 -22.93 12.54
CA LEU A 35 33.32 -21.62 12.51
C LEU A 35 34.66 -21.63 11.73
N ALA A 36 35.25 -22.81 11.54
CA ALA A 36 36.52 -22.97 10.83
C ALA A 36 36.37 -23.11 9.30
N GLN A 37 35.15 -23.26 8.78
CA GLN A 37 34.90 -23.44 7.35
C GLN A 37 34.72 -22.09 6.62
N ASP A 38 35.34 -21.95 5.46
CA ASP A 38 35.27 -20.74 4.64
C ASP A 38 33.90 -20.53 3.95
N ASP A 39 33.12 -21.59 3.80
CA ASP A 39 31.79 -21.58 3.19
C ASP A 39 30.67 -21.43 4.24
N ARG A 40 31.01 -20.99 5.46
CA ARG A 40 30.06 -20.74 6.55
C ARG A 40 30.01 -19.27 6.91
N VAL A 41 28.82 -18.81 7.27
CA VAL A 41 28.63 -17.48 7.87
C VAL A 41 27.82 -17.64 9.13
N TRP A 42 28.39 -17.18 10.25
CA TRP A 42 27.77 -17.22 11.56
C TRP A 42 27.68 -15.81 12.13
N LEU A 43 26.50 -15.43 12.60
CA LEU A 43 26.23 -14.15 13.21
C LEU A 43 25.68 -14.33 14.63
N VAL A 44 25.98 -13.35 15.49
CA VAL A 44 25.43 -13.23 16.84
C VAL A 44 24.67 -11.91 16.98
N ALA A 45 23.60 -11.93 17.77
CA ALA A 45 22.84 -10.76 18.16
C ALA A 45 23.14 -10.46 19.63
N ILE A 46 23.55 -9.22 19.92
CA ILE A 46 24.06 -8.82 21.24
C ILE A 46 23.42 -7.50 21.67
N GLU A 47 23.10 -7.39 22.96
CA GLU A 47 22.65 -6.15 23.57
C GLU A 47 23.27 -6.01 24.96
N ALA A 48 23.88 -4.86 25.24
CA ALA A 48 24.55 -4.60 26.52
C ALA A 48 25.53 -5.72 26.97
N GLU A 49 26.31 -6.26 26.01
CA GLU A 49 27.23 -7.41 26.17
C GLU A 49 26.56 -8.78 26.42
N GLU A 50 25.23 -8.86 26.46
CA GLU A 50 24.49 -10.11 26.55
C GLU A 50 24.21 -10.68 25.15
N LEU A 51 24.48 -11.98 24.98
CA LEU A 51 24.19 -12.68 23.73
C LEU A 51 22.70 -13.06 23.69
N LEU A 52 21.95 -12.40 22.81
CA LEU A 52 20.51 -12.61 22.66
C LEU A 52 20.19 -13.78 21.73
N GLY A 53 21.10 -14.12 20.80
CA GLY A 53 20.92 -15.23 19.88
C GLY A 53 22.06 -15.36 18.86
N TYR A 54 22.02 -16.42 18.06
CA TYR A 54 22.94 -16.66 16.96
C TYR A 54 22.23 -17.35 15.80
N GLY A 55 22.85 -17.28 14.62
CA GLY A 55 22.40 -18.01 13.45
C GLY A 55 23.54 -18.28 12.49
N GLY A 56 23.46 -19.39 11.78
CA GLY A 56 24.48 -19.84 10.84
C GLY A 56 23.88 -20.27 9.51
N ILE A 57 24.57 -19.91 8.43
CA ILE A 57 24.29 -20.40 7.09
C ILE A 57 25.50 -21.12 6.50
N MET A 58 25.20 -22.13 5.70
CA MET A 58 26.16 -22.78 4.79
C MET A 58 25.92 -22.29 3.37
N LEU A 59 27.00 -21.87 2.72
CA LEU A 59 26.99 -21.41 1.35
C LEU A 59 27.02 -22.60 0.38
N ALA A 60 26.17 -22.55 -0.62
CA ALA A 60 26.23 -23.38 -1.81
C ALA A 60 26.25 -22.45 -3.06
N PRO A 61 26.57 -22.96 -4.26
CA PRO A 61 26.82 -22.10 -5.43
C PRO A 61 25.70 -21.12 -5.79
N ASP A 62 24.43 -21.52 -5.69
CA ASP A 62 23.27 -20.68 -6.05
C ASP A 62 22.32 -20.41 -4.86
N ALA A 63 22.56 -21.04 -3.71
CA ALA A 63 21.69 -21.00 -2.56
C ALA A 63 22.46 -21.09 -1.25
N VAL A 64 21.82 -20.75 -0.15
CA VAL A 64 22.36 -20.99 1.20
C VAL A 64 21.39 -21.82 2.02
N HIS A 65 21.93 -22.62 2.92
CA HIS A 65 21.16 -23.43 3.85
C HIS A 65 21.28 -22.84 5.26
N VAL A 66 20.17 -22.55 5.94
CA VAL A 66 20.18 -22.12 7.34
C VAL A 66 20.42 -23.34 8.23
N MET A 67 21.62 -23.42 8.79
CA MET A 67 22.08 -24.61 9.51
C MET A 67 21.54 -24.66 10.92
N ASN A 68 21.54 -23.51 11.59
CA ASN A 68 21.06 -23.38 12.95
C ASN A 68 20.68 -21.92 13.23
N ILE A 69 19.66 -21.71 14.06
CA ILE A 69 19.29 -20.40 14.58
C ILE A 69 18.59 -20.56 15.92
N ALA A 70 19.06 -19.83 16.92
CA ALA A 70 18.47 -19.86 18.24
C ALA A 70 18.50 -18.49 18.92
N VAL A 71 17.53 -18.28 19.81
CA VAL A 71 17.35 -17.05 20.57
C VAL A 71 17.19 -17.42 22.03
N ALA A 72 17.92 -16.70 22.89
CA ALA A 72 17.83 -16.80 24.34
C ALA A 72 16.38 -16.68 24.80
N ALA A 73 15.98 -17.48 25.78
CA ALA A 73 14.59 -17.52 26.24
C ALA A 73 14.06 -16.14 26.69
N SER A 74 14.94 -15.31 27.28
CA SER A 74 14.66 -13.94 27.70
C SER A 74 14.34 -12.99 26.54
N ALA A 75 14.88 -13.24 25.35
CA ALA A 75 14.79 -12.34 24.18
C ALA A 75 13.84 -12.87 23.08
N ARG A 76 13.10 -13.96 23.34
CA ARG A 76 12.13 -14.52 22.38
C ARG A 76 10.94 -13.58 22.24
N GLY A 77 10.49 -13.39 20.99
CA GLY A 77 9.39 -12.48 20.67
C GLY A 77 9.82 -11.03 20.42
N GLU A 78 11.08 -10.68 20.68
CA GLU A 78 11.62 -9.32 20.49
C GLU A 78 12.18 -9.08 19.08
N GLY A 79 12.06 -10.07 18.19
CA GLY A 79 12.49 -9.95 16.79
C GLY A 79 13.95 -10.31 16.52
N VAL A 80 14.69 -10.84 17.51
CA VAL A 80 16.11 -11.25 17.37
C VAL A 80 16.32 -12.24 16.22
N ALA A 81 15.53 -13.32 16.16
CA ALA A 81 15.63 -14.31 15.09
C ALA A 81 15.37 -13.70 13.70
N ARG A 82 14.42 -12.75 13.61
CA ARG A 82 14.13 -12.03 12.38
C ARG A 82 15.35 -11.21 11.93
N ALA A 83 15.95 -10.47 12.86
CA ALA A 83 17.12 -9.65 12.56
C ALA A 83 18.31 -10.50 12.09
N LEU A 84 18.57 -11.63 12.77
CA LEU A 84 19.59 -12.60 12.36
C LEU A 84 19.33 -13.14 10.95
N MET A 85 18.11 -13.60 10.65
CA MET A 85 17.75 -14.12 9.31
C MET A 85 17.97 -13.09 8.21
N LEU A 86 17.54 -11.85 8.45
CA LEU A 86 17.70 -10.76 7.47
C LEU A 86 19.17 -10.39 7.25
N ALA A 87 20.00 -10.39 8.32
CA ALA A 87 21.42 -10.14 8.19
C ALA A 87 22.16 -11.29 7.50
N LEU A 88 21.83 -12.54 7.81
CA LEU A 88 22.35 -13.71 7.10
C LEU A 88 21.98 -13.67 5.61
N ALA A 89 20.78 -13.20 5.26
CA ALA A 89 20.38 -13.02 3.87
C ALA A 89 21.21 -11.96 3.13
N ARG A 90 21.62 -10.88 3.82
CA ARG A 90 22.54 -9.88 3.24
C ARG A 90 23.93 -10.46 3.01
N GLU A 91 24.45 -11.21 3.96
CA GLU A 91 25.74 -11.90 3.81
C GLU A 91 25.69 -12.91 2.64
N ALA A 92 24.57 -13.62 2.49
CA ALA A 92 24.32 -14.51 1.36
C ALA A 92 24.25 -13.75 0.03
N ALA A 93 23.53 -12.63 -0.02
CA ALA A 93 23.42 -11.77 -1.20
C ALA A 93 24.78 -11.22 -1.64
N ALA A 94 25.59 -10.72 -0.69
CA ALA A 94 26.94 -10.20 -0.95
C ALA A 94 27.89 -11.26 -1.54
N ARG A 95 27.59 -12.55 -1.33
CA ARG A 95 28.33 -13.69 -1.88
C ARG A 95 27.68 -14.28 -3.13
N GLY A 96 26.66 -13.63 -3.68
CA GLY A 96 26.02 -13.99 -4.95
C GLY A 96 24.95 -15.07 -4.86
N ALA A 97 24.57 -15.51 -3.66
CA ALA A 97 23.49 -16.48 -3.49
C ALA A 97 22.13 -15.85 -3.83
N ARG A 98 21.24 -16.63 -4.45
CA ARG A 98 19.92 -16.14 -4.88
C ARG A 98 18.77 -16.64 -4.01
N ARG A 99 18.95 -17.80 -3.37
CA ARG A 99 17.90 -18.43 -2.57
C ARG A 99 18.42 -18.87 -1.21
N MET A 100 17.53 -18.93 -0.23
CA MET A 100 17.81 -19.41 1.12
C MET A 100 16.82 -20.53 1.44
N THR A 101 17.33 -21.63 2.00
CA THR A 101 16.51 -22.78 2.41
C THR A 101 16.74 -23.14 3.87
N LEU A 102 15.73 -23.75 4.47
CA LEU A 102 15.77 -24.28 5.83
C LEU A 102 14.81 -25.46 5.99
N GLU A 103 15.07 -26.24 7.02
CA GLU A 103 14.19 -27.27 7.55
C GLU A 103 13.71 -26.86 8.94
N VAL A 104 12.39 -26.94 9.16
CA VAL A 104 11.77 -26.61 10.45
C VAL A 104 10.79 -27.70 10.86
N ARG A 105 10.77 -28.04 12.16
CA ARG A 105 9.80 -28.98 12.74
C ARG A 105 8.38 -28.55 12.38
N ALA A 106 7.58 -29.48 11.86
CA ALA A 106 6.18 -29.22 11.49
C ALA A 106 5.32 -28.73 12.67
N THR A 107 5.72 -29.05 13.91
CA THR A 107 5.07 -28.64 15.15
C THR A 107 5.52 -27.28 15.67
N ASN A 108 6.60 -26.69 15.12
CA ASN A 108 7.12 -25.41 15.57
C ASN A 108 6.38 -24.24 14.91
N ALA A 109 5.15 -23.99 15.37
CA ALA A 109 4.28 -22.95 14.83
C ALA A 109 4.90 -21.54 14.88
N ALA A 110 5.70 -21.23 15.91
CA ALA A 110 6.35 -19.94 16.05
C ALA A 110 7.43 -19.70 14.97
N ALA A 111 8.27 -20.70 14.71
CA ALA A 111 9.28 -20.61 13.65
C ALA A 111 8.64 -20.62 12.26
N LEU A 112 7.63 -21.45 12.02
CA LEU A 112 6.86 -21.43 10.77
C LEU A 112 6.26 -20.05 10.48
N ALA A 113 5.63 -19.42 11.49
CA ALA A 113 5.08 -18.08 11.35
C ALA A 113 6.17 -17.01 11.09
N LEU A 114 7.33 -17.13 11.75
CA LEU A 114 8.47 -16.25 11.49
C LEU A 114 8.96 -16.35 10.05
N TYR A 115 9.20 -17.57 9.56
CA TYR A 115 9.76 -17.81 8.23
C TYR A 115 8.76 -17.43 7.13
N SER A 116 7.49 -17.82 7.25
CA SER A 116 6.46 -17.36 6.30
C SER A 116 6.33 -15.83 6.30
N GLY A 117 6.39 -15.19 7.48
CA GLY A 117 6.40 -13.73 7.59
C GLY A 117 7.71 -13.04 7.14
N LEU A 118 8.70 -13.81 6.71
CA LEU A 118 9.92 -13.34 6.04
C LEU A 118 9.90 -13.64 4.53
N GLY A 119 8.83 -14.24 4.01
CA GLY A 119 8.69 -14.59 2.60
C GLY A 119 9.24 -15.98 2.23
N PHE A 120 9.40 -16.88 3.21
CA PHE A 120 9.66 -18.29 2.93
C PHE A 120 8.38 -19.04 2.57
N ASP A 121 8.42 -19.74 1.45
CA ASP A 121 7.38 -20.61 0.94
C ASP A 121 7.67 -22.08 1.31
N SER A 122 6.65 -22.82 1.75
CA SER A 122 6.75 -24.26 2.02
C SER A 122 6.76 -25.05 0.71
N LEU A 123 7.85 -25.74 0.40
CA LEU A 123 7.98 -26.55 -0.83
C LEU A 123 7.74 -28.05 -0.61
N GLY A 124 7.80 -28.54 0.62
CA GLY A 124 7.60 -29.95 0.90
C GLY A 124 7.80 -30.34 2.35
N VAL A 125 7.58 -31.61 2.65
CA VAL A 125 7.75 -32.19 3.98
C VAL A 125 8.64 -33.43 3.87
N ARG A 126 9.61 -33.57 4.79
CA ARG A 126 10.41 -34.79 4.98
C ARG A 126 9.84 -35.58 6.17
N PRO A 127 9.23 -36.75 5.91
CA PRO A 127 8.67 -37.55 6.99
C PRO A 127 9.74 -38.08 7.93
N GLY A 128 9.52 -37.98 9.25
CA GLY A 128 10.41 -38.55 10.28
C GLY A 128 11.86 -38.05 10.20
N TYR A 129 12.06 -36.79 9.82
CA TYR A 129 13.39 -36.21 9.60
C TYR A 129 14.17 -36.00 10.89
N TYR A 130 13.49 -35.66 11.99
CA TYR A 130 14.15 -35.41 13.27
C TYR A 130 14.26 -36.71 14.08
N ASP A 131 15.45 -37.31 14.10
CA ASP A 131 15.73 -38.62 14.71
C ASP A 131 15.37 -38.72 16.21
N ASP A 132 15.38 -37.60 16.92
CA ASP A 132 15.13 -37.53 18.35
C ASP A 132 13.67 -37.72 18.76
N THR A 133 12.76 -37.39 17.84
CA THR A 133 11.32 -37.27 18.11
C THR A 133 10.48 -37.98 17.05
N GLY A 134 11.08 -38.31 15.89
CA GLY A 134 10.38 -38.82 14.72
C GLY A 134 9.52 -37.77 14.03
N GLU A 135 9.71 -36.48 14.33
CA GLU A 135 8.91 -35.41 13.74
C GLU A 135 9.29 -35.13 12.29
N ASP A 136 8.29 -34.69 11.53
CA ASP A 136 8.44 -34.25 10.16
C ASP A 136 9.15 -32.88 10.08
N ALA A 137 9.93 -32.67 9.04
CA ALA A 137 10.51 -31.37 8.71
C ALA A 137 9.82 -30.74 7.51
N VAL A 138 9.34 -29.52 7.67
CA VAL A 138 8.87 -28.66 6.57
C VAL A 138 10.10 -28.03 5.92
N ILE A 139 10.27 -28.26 4.62
CA ILE A 139 11.32 -27.62 3.80
C ILE A 139 10.77 -26.28 3.30
N MET A 140 11.43 -25.19 3.67
CA MET A 140 11.04 -23.85 3.25
C MET A 140 12.12 -23.19 2.39
N TRP A 141 11.70 -22.35 1.45
CA TRP A 141 12.58 -21.62 0.54
C TRP A 141 12.16 -20.16 0.42
N ALA A 142 13.11 -19.24 0.38
CA ALA A 142 12.90 -17.84 0.07
C ALA A 142 13.88 -17.36 -1.00
N ASP A 143 13.45 -16.42 -1.82
CA ASP A 143 14.35 -15.64 -2.67
C ASP A 143 15.05 -14.60 -1.80
N ILE A 144 16.38 -14.52 -1.89
CA ILE A 144 17.19 -13.63 -1.03
C ILE A 144 16.83 -12.16 -1.29
N ALA A 145 16.47 -11.79 -2.52
CA ALA A 145 16.01 -10.45 -2.87
C ALA A 145 14.79 -10.00 -2.04
N ARG A 146 13.86 -10.91 -1.71
CA ARG A 146 12.73 -10.62 -0.82
C ARG A 146 13.20 -10.31 0.60
N LEU A 147 14.14 -11.10 1.11
CA LEU A 147 14.70 -10.93 2.46
C LEU A 147 15.47 -9.61 2.57
N THR A 148 16.32 -9.30 1.60
CA THR A 148 17.09 -8.04 1.60
C THR A 148 16.18 -6.82 1.47
N ALA A 149 15.13 -6.89 0.65
CA ALA A 149 14.15 -5.82 0.53
C ALA A 149 13.33 -5.61 1.81
N ILE A 150 12.92 -6.69 2.51
CA ILE A 150 12.31 -6.58 3.84
C ILE A 150 13.27 -5.90 4.83
N ALA A 151 14.55 -6.27 4.79
CA ALA A 151 15.56 -5.68 5.67
C ALA A 151 15.70 -4.16 5.44
N ALA A 152 15.85 -3.76 4.17
CA ALA A 152 15.90 -2.34 3.79
C ALA A 152 14.65 -1.57 4.21
N ALA A 153 13.45 -2.17 4.02
CA ALA A 153 12.18 -1.54 4.42
C ALA A 153 12.04 -1.39 5.95
N ARG A 154 12.60 -2.31 6.74
CA ARG A 154 12.60 -2.19 8.20
C ARG A 154 13.56 -1.13 8.71
N GLU A 155 14.61 -0.84 7.96
CA GLU A 155 15.60 0.22 8.24
C GLU A 155 15.18 1.58 7.69
N GLY A 156 14.15 1.62 6.82
CA GLY A 156 13.71 2.84 6.16
C GLY A 156 14.66 3.30 5.06
N SER A 157 15.47 2.39 4.51
CA SER A 157 16.45 2.67 3.46
C SER A 157 16.07 2.06 2.11
N ASP A 158 14.94 1.35 2.02
CA ASP A 158 14.45 0.73 0.80
C ASP A 158 14.18 1.77 -0.28
N ILE A 159 14.53 1.44 -1.52
CA ILE A 159 14.19 2.20 -2.71
C ILE A 159 13.13 1.44 -3.52
N ILE A 160 11.93 2.02 -3.63
CA ILE A 160 10.80 1.42 -4.34
C ILE A 160 10.48 2.24 -5.58
N LEU A 161 10.41 1.58 -6.73
CA LEU A 161 9.74 2.10 -7.94
C LEU A 161 8.28 1.66 -7.92
N ALA A 162 7.35 2.61 -7.84
CA ALA A 162 5.92 2.34 -7.89
C ALA A 162 5.30 2.77 -9.22
N ILE A 163 4.27 2.05 -9.66
CA ILE A 163 3.52 2.28 -10.90
C ILE A 163 2.02 2.34 -10.61
N GLU A 164 1.35 3.36 -11.14
CA GLU A 164 -0.11 3.55 -11.04
C GLU A 164 -0.70 3.75 -12.44
N THR A 165 -1.67 2.90 -12.80
CA THR A 165 -2.36 2.89 -14.12
C THR A 165 -3.81 2.42 -13.98
N SER A 166 -4.48 2.74 -12.87
CA SER A 166 -5.83 2.23 -12.58
C SER A 166 -6.94 2.91 -13.37
N CYS A 167 -6.74 4.16 -13.82
CA CYS A 167 -7.75 4.95 -14.52
C CYS A 167 -7.19 5.71 -15.74
N ASP A 168 -6.92 7.02 -15.64
CA ASP A 168 -6.52 7.89 -16.74
C ASP A 168 -5.21 8.67 -16.49
N GLU A 169 -4.50 8.35 -15.40
CA GLU A 169 -3.12 8.76 -15.15
C GLU A 169 -2.15 7.59 -15.30
N THR A 170 -1.12 7.75 -16.13
CA THR A 170 0.05 6.86 -16.08
C THR A 170 1.07 7.51 -15.16
N ALA A 171 1.35 6.92 -14.02
CA ALA A 171 2.29 7.50 -13.06
C ALA A 171 3.37 6.51 -12.62
N ALA A 172 4.57 7.05 -12.37
CA ALA A 172 5.66 6.35 -11.71
C ALA A 172 6.32 7.24 -10.67
N SER A 173 6.78 6.64 -9.57
CA SER A 173 7.46 7.34 -8.49
C SER A 173 8.55 6.47 -7.91
N VAL A 174 9.71 7.07 -7.63
CA VAL A 174 10.77 6.43 -6.87
C VAL A 174 10.76 7.02 -5.46
N MET A 175 10.73 6.16 -4.44
CA MET A 175 10.62 6.57 -3.04
C MET A 175 11.65 5.84 -2.18
N ARG A 176 12.24 6.57 -1.22
CA ARG A 176 13.06 6.01 -0.15
C ARG A 176 12.27 5.91 1.15
N GLY A 177 12.35 4.76 1.83
CA GLY A 177 11.88 4.62 3.21
C GLY A 177 10.39 4.91 3.44
N GLY A 178 9.57 4.75 2.39
CA GLY A 178 8.13 4.99 2.44
C GLY A 178 7.67 6.44 2.69
N SER A 179 8.59 7.41 2.67
CA SER A 179 8.30 8.81 3.01
C SER A 179 9.04 9.86 2.18
N GLU A 180 10.26 9.56 1.70
CA GLU A 180 11.03 10.48 0.88
C GLU A 180 10.77 10.21 -0.61
N THR A 181 9.94 11.04 -1.25
CA THR A 181 9.70 10.98 -2.70
C THR A 181 10.92 11.53 -3.45
N LEU A 182 11.68 10.65 -4.10
CA LEU A 182 12.84 11.02 -4.93
C LEU A 182 12.42 11.52 -6.31
N SER A 183 11.34 10.97 -6.86
CA SER A 183 10.71 11.43 -8.10
C SER A 183 9.22 11.08 -8.11
N SER A 184 8.44 11.84 -8.86
CA SER A 184 7.01 11.58 -9.07
C SER A 184 6.59 12.14 -10.43
N VAL A 185 6.42 11.25 -11.40
CA VAL A 185 6.06 11.57 -12.79
C VAL A 185 4.64 11.13 -13.05
N VAL A 186 3.83 12.01 -13.66
CA VAL A 186 2.44 11.73 -14.04
C VAL A 186 2.22 12.18 -15.47
N ALA A 187 1.87 11.23 -16.35
CA ALA A 187 1.35 11.50 -17.69
C ALA A 187 -0.19 11.40 -17.65
N THR A 188 -0.85 12.56 -17.55
CA THR A 188 -2.32 12.64 -17.53
C THR A 188 -2.92 12.48 -18.94
N GLN A 189 -4.09 11.83 -19.01
CA GLN A 189 -4.81 11.62 -20.27
C GLN A 189 -6.03 12.54 -20.44
N VAL A 190 -6.20 13.55 -19.58
CA VAL A 190 -7.38 14.44 -19.56
C VAL A 190 -7.75 14.96 -20.95
N ASP A 191 -6.78 15.42 -21.76
CA ASP A 191 -7.02 15.96 -23.10
C ASP A 191 -7.59 14.94 -24.09
N PHE A 192 -7.27 13.65 -23.92
CA PHE A 192 -7.79 12.58 -24.77
C PHE A 192 -9.25 12.26 -24.44
N HIS A 193 -9.64 12.38 -23.16
CA HIS A 193 -10.97 12.08 -22.65
C HIS A 193 -11.93 13.28 -22.70
N ALA A 194 -11.39 14.51 -22.69
CA ALA A 194 -12.17 15.75 -22.65
C ALA A 194 -13.25 15.83 -23.75
N ARG A 195 -12.93 15.36 -24.97
CA ARG A 195 -13.86 15.35 -26.11
C ARG A 195 -15.06 14.42 -25.94
N PHE A 196 -14.97 13.43 -25.04
CA PHE A 196 -16.03 12.46 -24.74
C PHE A 196 -16.80 12.85 -23.46
N GLY A 197 -16.27 13.80 -22.69
CA GLY A 197 -16.84 14.26 -21.43
C GLY A 197 -16.80 13.18 -20.33
N GLY A 198 -15.73 12.39 -20.31
CA GLY A 198 -15.49 11.31 -19.36
C GLY A 198 -14.48 10.29 -19.90
N VAL A 199 -13.93 9.47 -19.01
CA VAL A 199 -12.91 8.46 -19.34
C VAL A 199 -13.49 7.41 -20.30
N VAL A 200 -12.78 7.16 -21.40
CA VAL A 200 -13.07 6.06 -22.33
C VAL A 200 -12.10 4.91 -22.08
N PRO A 201 -12.54 3.75 -21.56
CA PRO A 201 -11.64 2.69 -21.09
C PRO A 201 -10.62 2.19 -22.11
N GLU A 202 -11.02 2.03 -23.36
CA GLU A 202 -10.14 1.57 -24.45
C GLU A 202 -9.05 2.61 -24.79
N ILE A 203 -9.40 3.91 -24.77
CA ILE A 203 -8.42 4.98 -24.98
C ILE A 203 -7.43 4.99 -23.81
N ALA A 204 -7.93 4.81 -22.58
CA ALA A 204 -7.10 4.84 -21.40
C ALA A 204 -6.03 3.74 -21.43
N SER A 205 -6.43 2.49 -21.70
CA SER A 205 -5.51 1.36 -21.85
C SER A 205 -4.41 1.61 -22.88
N ARG A 206 -4.77 2.14 -24.06
CA ARG A 206 -3.79 2.46 -25.12
C ARG A 206 -2.81 3.54 -24.69
N LYS A 207 -3.29 4.58 -24.00
CA LYS A 207 -2.44 5.66 -23.53
C LYS A 207 -1.50 5.25 -22.40
N HIS A 208 -1.89 4.34 -21.52
CA HIS A 208 -0.93 3.72 -20.61
C HIS A 208 0.16 2.96 -21.36
N THR A 209 -0.20 2.17 -22.38
CA THR A 209 0.75 1.40 -23.18
C THR A 209 1.76 2.29 -23.89
N GLU A 210 1.33 3.43 -24.42
CA GLU A 210 2.20 4.42 -25.08
C GLU A 210 3.13 5.14 -24.09
N ALA A 211 2.68 5.40 -22.86
CA ALA A 211 3.37 6.27 -21.92
C ALA A 211 4.25 5.54 -20.88
N ILE A 212 3.91 4.31 -20.49
CA ILE A 212 4.47 3.67 -19.29
C ILE A 212 5.99 3.57 -19.28
N VAL A 213 6.61 3.25 -20.42
CA VAL A 213 8.08 3.18 -20.53
C VAL A 213 8.71 4.54 -20.26
N GLY A 214 8.25 5.59 -20.96
CA GLY A 214 8.80 6.94 -20.80
C GLY A 214 8.57 7.51 -19.40
N VAL A 215 7.42 7.24 -18.78
CA VAL A 215 7.12 7.67 -17.41
C VAL A 215 8.04 7.00 -16.39
N VAL A 216 8.34 5.72 -16.54
CA VAL A 216 9.28 5.00 -15.66
C VAL A 216 10.72 5.47 -15.88
N ASP A 217 11.14 5.62 -17.14
CA ASP A 217 12.49 6.11 -17.48
C ASP A 217 12.71 7.52 -16.90
N GLU A 218 11.74 8.43 -17.07
CA GLU A 218 11.80 9.78 -16.51
C GLU A 218 11.83 9.76 -14.97
N ALA A 219 11.05 8.88 -14.32
CA ALA A 219 11.06 8.77 -12.87
C ALA A 219 12.42 8.30 -12.34
N LEU A 220 13.08 7.37 -13.02
CA LEU A 220 14.42 6.91 -12.66
C LEU A 220 15.49 7.97 -12.94
N GLU A 221 15.40 8.66 -14.07
CA GLU A 221 16.30 9.76 -14.43
C GLU A 221 16.21 10.91 -13.42
N GLN A 222 15.00 11.34 -13.04
CA GLN A 222 14.77 12.37 -12.04
C GLN A 222 15.30 11.97 -10.65
N ALA A 223 15.21 10.67 -10.30
CA ALA A 223 15.77 10.15 -9.06
C ALA A 223 17.30 9.98 -9.10
N GLY A 224 17.91 9.98 -10.29
CA GLY A 224 19.34 9.72 -10.49
C GLY A 224 19.72 8.26 -10.22
N LEU A 225 18.81 7.31 -10.48
CA LEU A 225 18.95 5.89 -10.15
C LEU A 225 18.72 5.00 -11.36
N GLY A 226 19.26 3.78 -11.34
CA GLY A 226 18.95 2.71 -12.28
C GLY A 226 18.21 1.56 -11.61
N PHE A 227 17.80 0.56 -12.42
CA PHE A 227 17.09 -0.62 -11.88
C PHE A 227 17.91 -1.42 -10.86
N GLY A 228 19.25 -1.36 -10.91
CA GLY A 228 20.12 -2.05 -9.96
C GLY A 228 20.17 -1.42 -8.57
N ASP A 229 19.66 -0.19 -8.42
CA ASP A 229 19.61 0.54 -7.14
C ASP A 229 18.28 0.33 -6.40
N LEU A 230 17.31 -0.35 -7.02
CA LEU A 230 15.98 -0.58 -6.46
C LEU A 230 15.98 -1.82 -5.55
N ASP A 231 15.16 -1.78 -4.50
CA ASP A 231 14.90 -2.92 -3.62
C ASP A 231 13.60 -3.66 -3.99
N ALA A 232 12.64 -2.96 -4.60
CA ALA A 232 11.37 -3.56 -5.03
C ALA A 232 10.69 -2.76 -6.15
N VAL A 233 9.79 -3.44 -6.85
CA VAL A 233 8.84 -2.84 -7.79
C VAL A 233 7.45 -2.94 -7.19
N ALA A 234 6.70 -1.83 -7.19
CA ALA A 234 5.34 -1.78 -6.70
C ALA A 234 4.36 -1.41 -7.82
N VAL A 235 3.14 -1.95 -7.75
CA VAL A 235 2.12 -1.67 -8.77
C VAL A 235 0.72 -1.69 -8.18
N THR A 236 -0.13 -0.77 -8.65
CA THR A 236 -1.57 -0.86 -8.43
C THR A 236 -2.14 -2.02 -9.24
N TYR A 237 -2.70 -3.03 -8.57
CA TYR A 237 -3.31 -4.18 -9.22
C TYR A 237 -4.84 -4.20 -9.10
N GLY A 238 -5.42 -3.18 -8.44
CA GLY A 238 -6.85 -2.96 -8.34
C GLY A 238 -7.24 -2.10 -7.13
N PRO A 239 -8.50 -1.70 -7.00
CA PRO A 239 -9.53 -1.70 -8.04
C PRO A 239 -9.22 -0.69 -9.17
N GLY A 240 -9.96 -0.74 -10.28
CA GLY A 240 -9.77 0.15 -11.42
C GLY A 240 -10.27 -0.40 -12.76
N LEU A 241 -10.02 0.32 -13.85
CA LEU A 241 -10.34 -0.12 -15.20
C LEU A 241 -9.44 -1.29 -15.59
N ILE A 242 -10.04 -2.46 -15.86
CA ILE A 242 -9.25 -3.69 -16.09
C ILE A 242 -8.22 -3.55 -17.22
N GLY A 243 -8.58 -2.90 -18.33
CA GLY A 243 -7.67 -2.69 -19.45
C GLY A 243 -6.52 -1.74 -19.12
N ALA A 244 -6.71 -0.83 -18.17
CA ALA A 244 -5.67 0.08 -17.70
C ALA A 244 -4.74 -0.63 -16.70
N LEU A 245 -5.31 -1.32 -15.71
CA LEU A 245 -4.57 -2.08 -14.69
C LEU A 245 -3.64 -3.13 -15.30
N VAL A 246 -4.11 -3.86 -16.33
CA VAL A 246 -3.32 -4.91 -16.98
C VAL A 246 -2.00 -4.37 -17.55
N VAL A 247 -1.97 -3.12 -18.03
CA VAL A 247 -0.74 -2.50 -18.57
C VAL A 247 0.31 -2.34 -17.47
N GLY A 248 -0.06 -1.71 -16.35
CA GLY A 248 0.84 -1.54 -15.20
C GLY A 248 1.30 -2.87 -14.62
N VAL A 249 0.36 -3.80 -14.38
CA VAL A 249 0.67 -5.12 -13.82
C VAL A 249 1.59 -5.92 -14.74
N ALA A 250 1.35 -5.90 -16.05
CA ALA A 250 2.21 -6.60 -17.02
C ALA A 250 3.63 -6.01 -17.06
N TYR A 251 3.74 -4.67 -17.08
CA TYR A 251 5.04 -4.00 -17.04
C TYR A 251 5.81 -4.33 -15.75
N ALA A 252 5.17 -4.20 -14.60
CA ALA A 252 5.79 -4.45 -13.29
C ALA A 252 6.25 -5.90 -13.13
N LYS A 253 5.44 -6.88 -13.61
CA LYS A 253 5.84 -8.29 -13.66
C LYS A 253 7.03 -8.53 -14.60
N GLY A 254 7.01 -7.93 -15.79
CA GLY A 254 8.12 -8.02 -16.74
C GLY A 254 9.42 -7.48 -16.15
N LEU A 255 9.34 -6.33 -15.47
CA LEU A 255 10.48 -5.72 -14.78
C LEU A 255 10.97 -6.59 -13.62
N SER A 256 10.07 -7.08 -12.77
CA SER A 256 10.40 -8.00 -11.67
C SER A 256 11.09 -9.26 -12.18
N LEU A 257 10.59 -9.87 -13.26
CA LEU A 257 11.21 -11.05 -13.88
C LEU A 257 12.59 -10.75 -14.47
N ALA A 258 12.76 -9.60 -15.12
CA ALA A 258 14.02 -9.21 -15.75
C ALA A 258 15.12 -8.87 -14.74
N THR A 259 14.75 -8.33 -13.59
CA THR A 259 15.68 -7.82 -12.57
C THR A 259 15.85 -8.75 -11.37
N GLY A 260 14.90 -9.66 -11.14
CA GLY A 260 14.81 -10.45 -9.91
C GLY A 260 14.29 -9.66 -8.71
N LEU A 261 13.87 -8.41 -8.90
CA LEU A 261 13.32 -7.58 -7.82
C LEU A 261 11.97 -8.13 -7.35
N PRO A 262 11.71 -8.12 -6.04
CA PRO A 262 10.40 -8.48 -5.52
C PRO A 262 9.33 -7.52 -6.03
N LEU A 263 8.16 -8.09 -6.35
CA LEU A 263 6.98 -7.36 -6.78
C LEU A 263 6.02 -7.17 -5.60
N VAL A 264 5.51 -5.95 -5.41
CA VAL A 264 4.55 -5.60 -4.36
C VAL A 264 3.27 -5.08 -5.01
N GLY A 265 2.15 -5.76 -4.73
CA GLY A 265 0.83 -5.37 -5.20
C GLY A 265 0.15 -4.46 -4.18
N VAL A 266 -0.37 -3.33 -4.63
CA VAL A 266 -1.04 -2.34 -3.79
C VAL A 266 -2.49 -2.17 -4.21
N ASN A 267 -3.38 -2.09 -3.22
CA ASN A 267 -4.76 -1.68 -3.46
C ASN A 267 -4.81 -0.16 -3.69
N HIS A 268 -5.46 0.29 -4.76
CA HIS A 268 -5.55 1.71 -5.11
C HIS A 268 -6.12 2.59 -3.98
N LEU A 269 -7.13 2.11 -3.26
CA LEU A 269 -7.72 2.82 -2.13
C LEU A 269 -6.78 2.85 -0.92
N GLU A 270 -6.00 1.78 -0.71
CA GLU A 270 -4.92 1.77 0.29
C GLU A 270 -3.89 2.87 -0.03
N GLY A 271 -3.54 3.03 -1.32
CA GLY A 271 -2.72 4.15 -1.79
C GLY A 271 -3.26 5.51 -1.31
N HIS A 272 -4.52 5.83 -1.60
CA HIS A 272 -5.15 7.09 -1.18
C HIS A 272 -5.17 7.29 0.35
N ILE A 273 -5.26 6.21 1.14
CA ILE A 273 -5.12 6.29 2.60
C ILE A 273 -3.67 6.62 2.97
N PHE A 274 -2.68 5.97 2.38
CA PHE A 274 -1.25 6.22 2.63
C PHE A 274 -0.77 7.59 2.14
N ALA A 275 -1.43 8.20 1.15
CA ALA A 275 -1.18 9.59 0.75
C ALA A 275 -1.30 10.57 1.94
N ASN A 276 -2.19 10.28 2.89
CA ASN A 276 -2.32 11.07 4.12
C ASN A 276 -1.11 10.93 5.03
N ARG A 277 -0.50 9.74 5.11
CA ARG A 277 0.69 9.52 5.93
C ARG A 277 1.94 10.19 5.35
N LEU A 278 2.00 10.38 4.03
CA LEU A 278 3.02 11.23 3.39
C LEU A 278 2.87 12.70 3.76
N ALA A 279 1.63 13.17 3.90
CA ALA A 279 1.33 14.57 4.24
C ALA A 279 1.44 14.85 5.74
N ASP A 280 1.03 13.89 6.57
CA ASP A 280 0.99 13.97 8.03
C ASP A 280 1.54 12.67 8.64
N PRO A 281 2.86 12.61 8.90
CA PRO A 281 3.50 11.44 9.51
C PRO A 281 3.05 11.15 10.94
N GLU A 282 2.36 12.08 11.61
CA GLU A 282 1.88 11.95 12.98
C GLU A 282 0.50 11.28 13.07
N LEU A 283 -0.09 10.86 11.95
CA LEU A 283 -1.37 10.14 11.94
C LEU A 283 -1.30 8.84 12.73
N THR A 284 -2.30 8.63 13.60
CA THR A 284 -2.42 7.42 14.42
C THR A 284 -3.70 6.68 14.15
N THR A 285 -3.62 5.35 14.18
CA THR A 285 -4.78 4.46 14.18
C THR A 285 -5.26 4.23 15.63
N PRO A 286 -6.55 3.91 15.87
CA PRO A 286 -7.61 3.76 14.88
C PRO A 286 -8.06 5.11 14.29
N LEU A 287 -8.39 5.12 12.99
CA LEU A 287 -8.89 6.30 12.27
C LEU A 287 -10.04 5.94 11.33
N ILE A 288 -10.77 6.96 10.88
CA ILE A 288 -11.72 6.83 9.76
C ILE A 288 -11.11 7.48 8.50
N ALA A 289 -11.18 6.78 7.37
CA ALA A 289 -10.81 7.31 6.07
C ALA A 289 -12.04 7.46 5.18
N LEU A 290 -12.21 8.64 4.61
CA LEU A 290 -13.15 8.92 3.54
C LEU A 290 -12.37 9.04 2.23
N VAL A 291 -12.51 8.04 1.35
CA VAL A 291 -11.86 8.02 0.04
C VAL A 291 -12.89 8.35 -1.03
N VAL A 292 -12.69 9.48 -1.72
CA VAL A 292 -13.66 10.06 -2.66
C VAL A 292 -12.93 10.43 -3.95
N SER A 293 -13.01 9.58 -4.96
CA SER A 293 -12.37 9.76 -6.27
C SER A 293 -13.39 9.79 -7.40
N GLY A 294 -12.91 9.76 -8.64
CA GLY A 294 -13.76 9.63 -9.83
C GLY A 294 -14.65 8.39 -9.78
N GLY A 295 -14.07 7.24 -9.41
CA GLY A 295 -14.75 5.94 -9.40
C GLY A 295 -15.09 5.37 -8.03
N HIS A 296 -14.69 6.03 -6.94
CA HIS A 296 -14.90 5.51 -5.58
C HIS A 296 -15.48 6.57 -4.65
N THR A 297 -16.35 6.14 -3.74
CA THR A 297 -16.79 6.92 -2.59
C THR A 297 -17.01 5.91 -1.47
N SER A 298 -16.05 5.83 -0.56
CA SER A 298 -16.01 4.81 0.48
C SER A 298 -15.64 5.43 1.82
N LEU A 299 -16.34 5.00 2.87
CA LEU A 299 -16.04 5.33 4.25
C LEU A 299 -15.49 4.07 4.93
N ILE A 300 -14.29 4.16 5.46
CA ILE A 300 -13.49 3.01 5.89
C ILE A 300 -13.01 3.26 7.31
N HIS A 301 -13.20 2.30 8.20
CA HIS A 301 -12.55 2.26 9.50
C HIS A 301 -11.21 1.53 9.37
N VAL A 302 -10.16 2.13 9.91
CA VAL A 302 -8.78 1.62 9.89
C VAL A 302 -8.37 1.38 11.34
N PRO A 303 -8.61 0.17 11.90
CA PRO A 303 -8.25 -0.14 13.29
C PRO A 303 -6.74 -0.10 13.52
N ASP A 304 -5.98 -0.63 12.57
CA ASP A 304 -4.53 -0.55 12.47
C ASP A 304 -4.11 -0.47 10.99
N TRP A 305 -2.87 -0.06 10.73
CA TRP A 305 -2.36 0.00 9.37
C TRP A 305 -2.38 -1.39 8.72
N GLY A 306 -2.93 -1.48 7.51
CA GLY A 306 -3.13 -2.74 6.81
C GLY A 306 -4.31 -3.57 7.29
N GLU A 307 -5.17 -3.04 8.16
CA GLU A 307 -6.47 -3.62 8.51
C GLU A 307 -7.56 -2.63 8.11
N TYR A 308 -8.49 -3.05 7.24
CA TYR A 308 -9.48 -2.13 6.66
C TYR A 308 -10.89 -2.69 6.73
N HIS A 309 -11.79 -1.96 7.38
CA HIS A 309 -13.20 -2.29 7.47
C HIS A 309 -14.02 -1.24 6.72
N THR A 310 -14.49 -1.58 5.51
CA THR A 310 -15.38 -0.70 4.75
C THR A 310 -16.73 -0.61 5.47
N LEU A 311 -17.08 0.60 5.94
CA LEU A 311 -18.33 0.88 6.64
C LEU A 311 -19.48 1.10 5.67
N GLY A 312 -19.19 1.76 4.55
CA GLY A 312 -20.13 2.01 3.47
C GLY A 312 -19.45 2.49 2.20
N SER A 313 -20.13 2.30 1.09
CA SER A 313 -19.65 2.65 -0.25
C SER A 313 -20.77 3.23 -1.11
N THR A 314 -20.44 3.86 -2.24
CA THR A 314 -21.49 4.25 -3.20
C THR A 314 -22.20 3.02 -3.75
N LEU A 315 -23.53 3.08 -3.81
CA LEU A 315 -24.40 2.09 -4.43
C LEU A 315 -24.58 2.33 -5.94
N ASP A 316 -24.24 3.53 -6.41
CA ASP A 316 -24.40 3.94 -7.80
C ASP A 316 -23.23 4.81 -8.30
N ASP A 317 -23.45 6.07 -8.66
CA ASP A 317 -22.42 6.99 -9.13
C ASP A 317 -21.51 7.36 -7.94
N ALA A 318 -20.20 7.31 -8.13
CA ALA A 318 -19.25 7.93 -7.20
C ALA A 318 -19.36 9.46 -7.25
N ALA A 319 -18.86 10.15 -6.22
CA ALA A 319 -18.95 11.60 -6.16
C ALA A 319 -18.27 12.29 -7.34
N GLY A 320 -17.05 11.88 -7.71
CA GLY A 320 -16.35 12.45 -8.86
C GLY A 320 -17.11 12.26 -10.16
N GLU A 321 -17.61 11.05 -10.41
CA GLU A 321 -18.47 10.76 -11.57
C GLU A 321 -19.74 11.62 -11.59
N ALA A 322 -20.37 11.87 -10.44
CA ALA A 322 -21.52 12.76 -10.36
C ALA A 322 -21.16 14.21 -10.73
N PHE A 323 -19.99 14.72 -10.28
CA PHE A 323 -19.48 16.02 -10.71
C PHE A 323 -19.25 16.06 -12.23
N ASP A 324 -18.63 15.04 -12.81
CA ASP A 324 -18.36 14.99 -14.25
C ASP A 324 -19.64 14.94 -15.09
N LYS A 325 -20.62 14.13 -14.68
CA LYS A 325 -21.93 14.04 -15.37
C LYS A 325 -22.71 15.35 -15.30
N VAL A 326 -22.70 16.04 -14.15
CA VAL A 326 -23.36 17.35 -14.02
C VAL A 326 -22.60 18.41 -14.82
N ALA A 327 -21.27 18.42 -14.81
CA ALA A 327 -20.49 19.35 -15.61
C ALA A 327 -20.76 19.18 -17.11
N LYS A 328 -20.85 17.94 -17.59
CA LYS A 328 -21.24 17.61 -18.96
C LYS A 328 -22.64 18.12 -19.31
N LEU A 329 -23.61 17.92 -18.41
CA LEU A 329 -24.98 18.43 -18.60
C LEU A 329 -25.01 19.96 -18.75
N LEU A 330 -24.15 20.66 -18.01
CA LEU A 330 -24.05 22.12 -18.01
C LEU A 330 -23.12 22.68 -19.10
N GLY A 331 -22.51 21.82 -19.92
CA GLY A 331 -21.57 22.23 -20.97
C GLY A 331 -20.23 22.76 -20.45
N LEU A 332 -19.81 22.35 -19.24
CA LEU A 332 -18.60 22.83 -18.57
C LEU A 332 -17.32 22.04 -18.93
N GLY A 333 -17.46 20.96 -19.70
CA GLY A 333 -16.35 20.09 -20.11
C GLY A 333 -15.95 19.06 -19.05
N TYR A 334 -14.75 18.50 -19.22
CA TYR A 334 -14.11 17.51 -18.34
C TYR A 334 -12.65 17.94 -18.08
N PRO A 335 -12.13 17.82 -16.85
CA PRO A 335 -12.78 17.28 -15.65
C PRO A 335 -13.80 18.24 -15.03
N GLY A 336 -14.92 17.69 -14.57
CA GLY A 336 -16.09 18.45 -14.12
C GLY A 336 -15.99 18.97 -12.69
N GLY A 337 -15.32 18.23 -11.80
CA GLY A 337 -15.13 18.62 -10.39
C GLY A 337 -14.56 20.04 -10.22
N PRO A 338 -13.38 20.35 -10.81
CA PRO A 338 -12.80 21.69 -10.72
C PRO A 338 -13.66 22.79 -11.37
N ALA A 339 -14.35 22.47 -12.47
CA ALA A 339 -15.22 23.43 -13.16
C ALA A 339 -16.45 23.81 -12.31
N ILE A 340 -17.12 22.82 -11.72
CA ILE A 340 -18.25 23.04 -10.80
C ILE A 340 -17.77 23.78 -9.56
N SER A 341 -16.63 23.41 -8.98
CA SER A 341 -16.13 24.05 -7.77
C SER A 341 -15.88 25.55 -7.94
N ARG A 342 -15.27 25.97 -9.06
CA ARG A 342 -15.05 27.39 -9.35
C ARG A 342 -16.34 28.19 -9.55
N LEU A 343 -17.37 27.58 -10.12
CA LEU A 343 -18.68 28.22 -10.29
C LEU A 343 -19.46 28.29 -8.98
N ALA A 344 -19.34 27.25 -8.14
CA ALA A 344 -19.99 27.19 -6.84
C ALA A 344 -19.55 28.32 -5.90
N GLU A 345 -18.30 28.78 -5.99
CA GLU A 345 -17.78 29.93 -5.22
C GLU A 345 -18.54 31.25 -5.49
N GLN A 346 -19.23 31.34 -6.63
CA GLN A 346 -19.98 32.53 -7.07
C GLN A 346 -21.50 32.36 -6.89
N GLY A 347 -21.94 31.22 -6.34
CA GLY A 347 -23.34 30.88 -6.20
C GLY A 347 -23.81 30.81 -4.75
N ASP A 348 -25.12 30.90 -4.57
CA ASP A 348 -25.77 30.59 -3.29
C ASP A 348 -26.05 29.08 -3.19
N PRO A 349 -25.44 28.35 -2.23
CA PRO A 349 -25.68 26.93 -2.05
C PRO A 349 -27.13 26.59 -1.65
N ALA A 350 -27.90 27.55 -1.14
CA ALA A 350 -29.29 27.37 -0.74
C ALA A 350 -30.31 27.72 -1.84
N ALA A 351 -29.85 28.20 -3.01
CA ALA A 351 -30.73 28.69 -4.07
C ALA A 351 -31.66 27.62 -4.65
N ILE A 352 -31.20 26.37 -4.74
CA ILE A 352 -31.97 25.26 -5.31
C ILE A 352 -32.01 24.10 -4.31
N PRO A 353 -33.20 23.62 -3.91
CA PRO A 353 -33.35 22.58 -2.89
C PRO A 353 -33.13 21.18 -3.46
N PHE A 354 -31.89 20.86 -3.84
CA PHE A 354 -31.55 19.51 -4.30
C PHE A 354 -31.59 18.47 -3.17
N PRO A 355 -31.97 17.21 -3.46
CA PRO A 355 -32.11 16.18 -2.43
C PRO A 355 -30.76 15.74 -1.86
N ARG A 356 -30.69 15.55 -0.54
CA ARG A 356 -29.56 14.92 0.15
C ARG A 356 -29.84 13.43 0.34
N ALA A 357 -29.64 12.65 -0.72
CA ALA A 357 -29.96 11.22 -0.75
C ALA A 357 -29.21 10.47 0.36
N MET A 358 -29.88 9.50 0.99
CA MET A 358 -29.33 8.63 2.05
C MET A 358 -28.80 9.34 3.30
N LEU A 359 -29.10 10.63 3.51
CA LEU A 359 -28.68 11.36 4.71
C LEU A 359 -29.23 10.74 6.01
N HIS A 360 -30.42 10.16 5.94
CA HIS A 360 -31.13 9.58 7.08
C HIS A 360 -31.33 8.06 6.95
N SER A 361 -30.55 7.37 6.12
CA SER A 361 -30.70 5.92 5.89
C SER A 361 -30.29 5.06 7.10
N GLY A 362 -29.49 5.61 8.03
CA GLY A 362 -28.94 4.87 9.17
C GLY A 362 -27.65 4.10 8.84
N ASP A 363 -27.46 3.70 7.58
CA ASP A 363 -26.22 3.11 7.05
C ASP A 363 -25.18 4.16 6.61
N TYR A 364 -23.97 3.71 6.25
CA TYR A 364 -22.87 4.53 5.76
C TYR A 364 -22.76 4.57 4.22
N ASP A 365 -23.72 4.00 3.49
CA ASP A 365 -23.67 3.91 2.02
C ASP A 365 -24.05 5.22 1.33
N PHE A 366 -23.56 5.44 0.11
CA PHE A 366 -23.80 6.67 -0.64
C PHE A 366 -24.64 6.41 -1.90
N SER A 367 -25.41 7.40 -2.34
CA SER A 367 -26.13 7.37 -3.62
C SER A 367 -26.25 8.78 -4.18
N LEU A 368 -25.90 8.94 -5.45
CA LEU A 368 -25.87 10.23 -6.15
C LEU A 368 -26.67 10.22 -7.46
N SER A 369 -27.12 9.06 -7.94
CA SER A 369 -27.95 8.96 -9.14
C SER A 369 -29.28 9.71 -9.02
N GLY A 370 -29.90 9.70 -7.83
CA GLY A 370 -31.10 10.49 -7.55
C GLY A 370 -30.84 12.00 -7.64
N LEU A 371 -29.71 12.46 -7.12
CA LEU A 371 -29.29 13.86 -7.17
C LEU A 371 -29.04 14.31 -8.62
N LYS A 372 -28.31 13.51 -9.41
CA LYS A 372 -28.12 13.76 -10.85
C LYS A 372 -29.46 13.91 -11.58
N THR A 373 -30.42 13.05 -11.29
CA THR A 373 -31.75 13.10 -11.91
C THR A 373 -32.51 14.37 -11.51
N ALA A 374 -32.38 14.81 -10.26
CA ALA A 374 -32.96 16.07 -9.79
C ALA A 374 -32.36 17.28 -10.52
N VAL A 375 -31.04 17.31 -10.73
CA VAL A 375 -30.37 18.36 -11.50
C VAL A 375 -30.85 18.38 -12.95
N LEU A 376 -30.90 17.21 -13.61
CA LEU A 376 -31.40 17.09 -14.99
C LEU A 376 -32.84 17.59 -15.13
N THR A 377 -33.71 17.20 -14.20
CA THR A 377 -35.11 17.62 -14.19
C THR A 377 -35.24 19.13 -13.98
N TYR A 378 -34.47 19.70 -13.06
CA TYR A 378 -34.44 21.15 -12.84
C TYR A 378 -34.04 21.91 -14.11
N VAL A 379 -32.93 21.50 -14.74
CA VAL A 379 -32.44 22.14 -15.98
C VAL A 379 -33.49 22.09 -17.09
N ARG A 380 -34.12 20.93 -17.30
CA ARG A 380 -35.17 20.77 -18.32
C ARG A 380 -36.40 21.62 -18.02
N HIS A 381 -36.81 21.70 -16.76
CA HIS A 381 -37.96 22.50 -16.34
C HIS A 381 -37.74 23.99 -16.60
N GLU A 382 -36.58 24.53 -16.21
CA GLU A 382 -36.25 25.94 -16.44
C GLU A 382 -36.17 26.27 -17.93
N GLN A 383 -35.53 25.40 -18.73
CA GLN A 383 -35.44 25.54 -20.18
C GLN A 383 -36.83 25.50 -20.85
N ALA A 384 -37.68 24.54 -20.47
CA ALA A 384 -39.03 24.43 -21.01
C ALA A 384 -39.91 25.64 -20.65
N ALA A 385 -39.64 26.27 -19.51
CA ALA A 385 -40.30 27.50 -19.09
C ALA A 385 -39.66 28.78 -19.67
N GLY A 386 -38.63 28.67 -20.50
CA GLY A 386 -37.92 29.81 -21.09
C GLY A 386 -37.17 30.68 -20.06
N ARG A 387 -36.87 30.15 -18.88
CA ARG A 387 -36.13 30.87 -17.83
C ARG A 387 -34.64 30.62 -17.94
N GLU A 388 -33.87 31.67 -17.69
CA GLU A 388 -32.41 31.59 -17.65
C GLU A 388 -31.96 30.91 -16.34
N ILE A 389 -31.06 29.94 -16.46
CA ILE A 389 -30.51 29.21 -15.31
C ILE A 389 -29.29 29.95 -14.80
N HIS A 390 -29.31 30.38 -13.54
CA HIS A 390 -28.12 30.90 -12.88
C HIS A 390 -27.15 29.75 -12.55
N ILE A 391 -26.24 29.45 -13.48
CA ILE A 391 -25.28 28.33 -13.39
C ILE A 391 -24.48 28.31 -12.08
N PRO A 392 -23.97 29.45 -11.54
CA PRO A 392 -23.29 29.46 -10.25
C PRO A 392 -24.15 28.92 -9.10
N ASN A 393 -25.43 29.32 -9.02
CA ASN A 393 -26.35 28.83 -7.97
C ASN A 393 -26.62 27.33 -8.12
N LEU A 394 -26.76 26.86 -9.36
CA LEU A 394 -26.93 25.43 -9.61
C LEU A 394 -25.70 24.63 -9.19
N ALA A 395 -24.50 25.10 -9.56
CA ALA A 395 -23.24 24.50 -9.16
C ALA A 395 -23.07 24.47 -7.64
N ALA A 396 -23.35 25.58 -6.96
CA ALA A 396 -23.28 25.71 -5.50
C ALA A 396 -24.26 24.77 -4.79
N SER A 397 -25.54 24.77 -5.20
CA SER A 397 -26.56 23.91 -4.60
C SER A 397 -26.31 22.43 -4.84
N PHE A 398 -25.82 22.04 -6.03
CA PHE A 398 -25.43 20.66 -6.32
C PHE A 398 -24.23 20.23 -5.46
N GLN A 399 -23.17 21.04 -5.43
CA GLN A 399 -21.98 20.77 -4.63
C GLN A 399 -22.33 20.64 -3.14
N ALA A 400 -23.15 21.54 -2.61
CA ALA A 400 -23.63 21.45 -1.23
C ALA A 400 -24.36 20.14 -0.95
N ALA A 401 -25.25 19.70 -1.84
CA ALA A 401 -25.98 18.44 -1.68
C ALA A 401 -25.05 17.20 -1.64
N VAL A 402 -23.96 17.21 -2.43
CA VAL A 402 -22.95 16.14 -2.42
C VAL A 402 -22.10 16.18 -1.14
N ILE A 403 -21.71 17.37 -0.68
CA ILE A 403 -20.86 17.54 0.51
C ILE A 403 -21.62 17.22 1.80
N ASP A 404 -22.85 17.69 1.93
CA ASP A 404 -23.66 17.55 3.17
C ASP A 404 -23.77 16.08 3.60
N VAL A 405 -24.01 15.17 2.66
CA VAL A 405 -24.13 13.73 2.94
C VAL A 405 -22.80 13.12 3.39
N GLN A 406 -21.70 13.50 2.73
CA GLN A 406 -20.37 13.03 3.08
C GLN A 406 -19.95 13.48 4.48
N VAL A 407 -20.15 14.77 4.79
CA VAL A 407 -19.80 15.35 6.10
C VAL A 407 -20.64 14.73 7.21
N ALA A 408 -21.95 14.56 7.00
CA ALA A 408 -22.82 13.97 8.01
C ALA A 408 -22.43 12.51 8.33
N LYS A 409 -22.14 11.70 7.31
CA LYS A 409 -21.71 10.31 7.50
C LYS A 409 -20.30 10.21 8.10
N ALA A 410 -19.38 11.08 7.68
CA ALA A 410 -18.02 11.19 8.24
C ALA A 410 -18.05 11.50 9.75
N VAL A 411 -18.83 12.52 10.14
CA VAL A 411 -19.02 12.91 11.54
C VAL A 411 -19.59 11.75 12.37
N ARG A 412 -20.65 11.11 11.87
CA ARG A 412 -21.29 10.01 12.59
C ARG A 412 -20.34 8.83 12.79
N ALA A 413 -19.57 8.46 11.76
CA ALA A 413 -18.58 7.39 11.87
C ALA A 413 -17.46 7.77 12.87
N ALA A 414 -16.98 9.01 12.83
CA ALA A 414 -15.95 9.45 13.75
C ALA A 414 -16.40 9.39 15.23
N GLU A 415 -17.66 9.77 15.51
CA GLU A 415 -18.28 9.68 16.83
C GLU A 415 -18.51 8.22 17.27
N GLU A 416 -19.08 7.39 16.40
CA GLU A 416 -19.42 5.99 16.72
C GLU A 416 -18.19 5.13 17.01
N TYR A 417 -17.10 5.34 16.25
CA TYR A 417 -15.86 4.58 16.41
C TYR A 417 -14.86 5.25 17.37
N GLY A 418 -15.16 6.46 17.87
CA GLY A 418 -14.34 7.15 18.86
C GLY A 418 -12.92 7.45 18.41
N VAL A 419 -12.71 7.73 17.11
CA VAL A 419 -11.39 7.98 16.54
C VAL A 419 -10.90 9.39 16.85
N ARG A 420 -9.57 9.58 16.88
CA ARG A 420 -8.94 10.90 17.07
C ARG A 420 -8.49 11.53 15.76
N ASP A 421 -8.18 10.69 14.78
CA ASP A 421 -7.69 11.08 13.47
C ASP A 421 -8.71 10.67 12.38
N PHE A 422 -8.78 11.48 11.33
CA PHE A 422 -9.61 11.26 10.15
C PHE A 422 -8.82 11.60 8.89
N CYS A 423 -8.89 10.75 7.88
CA CYS A 423 -8.20 10.93 6.60
C CYS A 423 -9.20 11.24 5.48
N LEU A 424 -8.90 12.23 4.65
CA LEU A 424 -9.60 12.45 3.38
C LEU A 424 -8.66 12.12 2.22
N GLY A 425 -9.10 11.25 1.30
CA GLY A 425 -8.32 10.84 0.12
C GLY A 425 -9.15 10.83 -1.16
N GLY A 426 -8.51 10.61 -2.31
CA GLY A 426 -9.15 10.60 -3.63
C GLY A 426 -9.28 11.98 -4.30
N GLY A 427 -9.48 12.00 -5.62
CA GLY A 427 -9.47 13.24 -6.40
C GLY A 427 -10.50 14.30 -5.97
N VAL A 428 -11.66 13.91 -5.43
CA VAL A 428 -12.67 14.85 -4.90
C VAL A 428 -12.22 15.49 -3.60
N ALA A 429 -11.21 14.93 -2.91
CA ALA A 429 -10.54 15.59 -1.81
C ALA A 429 -9.90 16.93 -2.23
N ALA A 430 -9.69 17.20 -3.52
CA ALA A 430 -9.27 18.50 -4.02
C ALA A 430 -10.35 19.59 -3.93
N ASN A 431 -11.60 19.23 -3.59
CA ASN A 431 -12.68 20.19 -3.42
C ASN A 431 -12.51 21.01 -2.12
N THR A 432 -12.29 22.31 -2.24
CA THR A 432 -12.03 23.21 -1.11
C THR A 432 -13.21 23.32 -0.15
N ALA A 433 -14.45 23.32 -0.65
CA ALA A 433 -15.65 23.35 0.18
C ALA A 433 -15.80 22.07 1.01
N LEU A 434 -15.50 20.89 0.45
CA LEU A 434 -15.52 19.62 1.17
C LEU A 434 -14.47 19.60 2.29
N ARG A 435 -13.23 20.03 1.98
CA ARG A 435 -12.14 20.14 2.97
C ARG A 435 -12.57 21.00 4.15
N GLU A 436 -13.09 22.18 3.86
CA GLU A 436 -13.48 23.15 4.88
C GLU A 436 -14.67 22.64 5.72
N ALA A 437 -15.69 22.07 5.08
CA ALA A 437 -16.84 21.52 5.77
C ALA A 437 -16.45 20.37 6.71
N LEU A 438 -15.61 19.43 6.27
CA LEU A 438 -15.08 18.36 7.12
C LEU A 438 -14.22 18.92 8.25
N ARG A 439 -13.32 19.87 7.96
CA ARG A 439 -12.43 20.49 8.95
C ARG A 439 -13.23 21.12 10.09
N VAL A 440 -14.25 21.91 9.76
CA VAL A 440 -15.13 22.55 10.75
C VAL A 440 -15.92 21.50 11.53
N ALA A 441 -16.54 20.54 10.85
CA ALA A 441 -17.42 19.57 11.47
C ALA A 441 -16.69 18.60 12.41
N LEU A 442 -15.49 18.14 12.03
CA LEU A 442 -14.66 17.22 12.81
C LEU A 442 -13.93 17.94 13.96
N ALA A 443 -13.44 19.16 13.75
CA ALA A 443 -12.80 19.94 14.82
C ALA A 443 -13.76 20.21 15.98
N ALA A 444 -15.06 20.41 15.71
CA ALA A 444 -16.08 20.55 16.74
C ALA A 444 -16.23 19.32 17.65
N ARG A 445 -15.66 18.17 17.27
CA ARG A 445 -15.61 16.91 18.04
C ARG A 445 -14.22 16.54 18.53
N GLY A 446 -13.23 17.41 18.34
CA GLY A 446 -11.84 17.13 18.69
C GLY A 446 -11.17 16.08 17.80
N VAL A 447 -11.71 15.84 16.59
CA VAL A 447 -11.12 14.92 15.62
C VAL A 447 -10.22 15.71 14.66
N ARG A 448 -8.96 15.29 14.52
CA ARG A 448 -7.99 15.90 13.59
C ARG A 448 -8.25 15.36 12.19
N LEU A 449 -8.38 16.28 11.23
CA LEU A 449 -8.50 15.95 9.81
C LEU A 449 -7.12 16.08 9.13
N SER A 450 -6.64 14.99 8.53
CA SER A 450 -5.58 15.03 7.54
C SER A 450 -6.17 15.12 6.14
N VAL A 451 -5.58 16.00 5.33
CA VAL A 451 -5.86 16.11 3.89
C VAL A 451 -4.53 16.29 3.17
N PRO A 452 -4.21 15.45 2.17
CA PRO A 452 -2.99 15.60 1.41
C PRO A 452 -2.97 16.93 0.60
N PRO A 453 -1.77 17.42 0.24
CA PRO A 453 -1.65 18.46 -0.78
C PRO A 453 -2.28 17.99 -2.10
N PHE A 454 -2.74 18.92 -2.94
CA PHE A 454 -3.50 18.59 -4.15
C PHE A 454 -2.83 17.55 -5.05
N ALA A 455 -1.50 17.64 -5.22
CA ALA A 455 -0.73 16.71 -6.04
C ALA A 455 -0.77 15.24 -5.54
N LEU A 456 -1.08 15.03 -4.25
CA LEU A 456 -1.24 13.70 -3.64
C LEU A 456 -2.71 13.27 -3.49
N CYS A 457 -3.68 14.13 -3.83
CA CYS A 457 -5.09 13.76 -3.81
C CYS A 457 -5.55 13.06 -5.10
N THR A 458 -5.01 13.48 -6.24
CA THR A 458 -5.25 12.81 -7.53
C THR A 458 -4.37 11.57 -7.66
N ASP A 459 -4.66 10.72 -8.64
CA ASP A 459 -3.95 9.47 -8.83
C ASP A 459 -2.46 9.74 -9.14
N ASN A 460 -1.59 9.11 -8.35
CA ASN A 460 -0.14 9.27 -8.41
C ASN A 460 0.53 8.00 -7.90
N ALA A 461 1.78 7.76 -8.29
CA ALA A 461 2.52 6.59 -7.85
C ALA A 461 3.21 6.77 -6.48
N ALA A 462 3.34 7.99 -5.96
CA ALA A 462 3.97 8.21 -4.65
C ALA A 462 3.12 7.60 -3.51
N MET A 463 1.80 7.72 -3.60
CA MET A 463 0.88 7.08 -2.66
C MET A 463 0.99 5.54 -2.69
N ILE A 464 1.25 4.98 -3.87
CA ILE A 464 1.45 3.55 -4.09
C ILE A 464 2.79 3.11 -3.50
N ALA A 465 3.85 3.89 -3.69
CA ALA A 465 5.16 3.61 -3.10
C ALA A 465 5.12 3.60 -1.56
N SER A 466 4.40 4.55 -0.95
CA SER A 466 4.26 4.62 0.51
C SER A 466 3.50 3.42 1.08
N ALA A 467 2.39 3.01 0.45
CA ALA A 467 1.68 1.79 0.80
C ALA A 467 2.54 0.54 0.57
N ALA A 468 3.30 0.49 -0.53
CA ALA A 468 4.18 -0.61 -0.86
C ALA A 468 5.30 -0.80 0.18
N HIS A 469 5.93 0.28 0.65
CA HIS A 469 6.91 0.22 1.74
C HIS A 469 6.35 -0.47 2.98
N PHE A 470 5.12 -0.13 3.36
CA PHE A 470 4.46 -0.77 4.49
C PHE A 470 4.22 -2.28 4.27
N ARG A 471 3.73 -2.66 3.09
CA ARG A 471 3.51 -4.06 2.71
C ARG A 471 4.82 -4.84 2.63
N LEU A 472 5.86 -4.24 2.04
CA LEU A 472 7.20 -4.80 1.94
C LEU A 472 7.79 -5.07 3.32
N ARG A 473 7.67 -4.12 4.25
CA ARG A 473 8.11 -4.29 5.65
C ARG A 473 7.41 -5.46 6.37
N LYS A 474 6.18 -5.80 5.97
CA LYS A 474 5.41 -6.96 6.44
C LYS A 474 5.69 -8.25 5.65
N GLY A 475 6.55 -8.22 4.63
CA GLY A 475 6.84 -9.37 3.76
C GLY A 475 5.69 -9.73 2.81
N ALA A 476 4.80 -8.78 2.52
CA ALA A 476 3.66 -9.00 1.62
C ALA A 476 4.06 -8.73 0.17
N PHE A 477 4.25 -9.81 -0.59
CA PHE A 477 4.62 -9.76 -2.00
C PHE A 477 3.45 -10.15 -2.92
N LEU A 478 3.51 -9.71 -4.17
CA LEU A 478 2.62 -10.12 -5.23
C LEU A 478 3.32 -11.19 -6.08
N GLY A 479 2.71 -12.37 -6.18
CA GLY A 479 3.21 -13.44 -7.03
C GLY A 479 3.06 -13.12 -8.52
N LEU A 480 3.92 -13.72 -9.36
CA LEU A 480 3.86 -13.53 -10.82
C LEU A 480 2.56 -14.08 -11.44
N GLU A 481 1.86 -14.98 -10.76
CA GLU A 481 0.55 -15.51 -11.17
C GLU A 481 -0.61 -14.56 -10.85
N ALA A 482 -0.40 -13.49 -10.07
CA ALA A 482 -1.49 -12.63 -9.62
C ALA A 482 -2.10 -11.79 -10.75
N GLU A 483 -3.42 -11.75 -10.87
CA GLU A 483 -4.10 -10.98 -11.93
C GLU A 483 -4.51 -9.58 -11.47
N ALA A 484 -4.66 -8.67 -12.44
CA ALA A 484 -5.33 -7.40 -12.20
C ALA A 484 -6.79 -7.64 -11.82
N THR A 485 -7.27 -6.95 -10.78
CA THR A 485 -8.61 -7.15 -10.22
C THR A 485 -9.40 -5.83 -10.27
N ALA A 486 -10.37 -5.74 -11.18
CA ALA A 486 -11.17 -4.52 -11.36
C ALA A 486 -11.94 -4.10 -10.10
N SER A 487 -12.43 -5.07 -9.33
CA SER A 487 -13.20 -4.87 -8.10
C SER A 487 -12.50 -5.48 -6.90
N LEU A 488 -11.26 -5.05 -6.64
CA LEU A 488 -10.47 -5.54 -5.52
C LEU A 488 -11.01 -4.98 -4.19
N PRO A 489 -11.54 -5.82 -3.28
CA PRO A 489 -11.97 -5.35 -1.98
C PRO A 489 -10.76 -4.89 -1.16
N LEU A 490 -10.94 -3.80 -0.42
CA LEU A 490 -9.98 -3.36 0.59
C LEU A 490 -10.26 -4.14 1.89
N ARG A 491 -9.26 -4.87 2.39
CA ARG A 491 -9.35 -5.75 3.57
C ARG A 491 -8.13 -5.60 4.44
#